data_AF-A0A5C6VL66-F1
#
_entry.id   AF-A0A5C6VL66-F1
#
_cell.length_a   1.000
_cell.length_b   1.000
_cell.length_c   1.000
_cell.angle_alpha   90.00
_cell.angle_beta   90.00
_cell.angle_gamma   90.00
#
_symmetry.space_group_name_H-M   'P 1'
#
loop_
_entity.id
_entity.type
_entity.pdbx_description
1 polymer ?
#
loop_
_entity_poly.entity_id
_entity_poly.type
_entity_poly.pdbx_seq_one_letter_code
_entity_poly.pdbx_strand_id
1 'polypeptide(L)' 'MTNSKKEFPLTKSNYKLLIAGIVVIVMGYILMSGGGTDNPNQFNPEIFSFRRITLAPLILLAGYGLVGYAIMKKTGE' A
#
# COMPACT_ATOMS: atom_id res chain seq x y z
N MET A 1 8.43 5.16 -40.63
CA MET A 1 8.22 4.17 -39.55
C MET A 1 8.42 4.88 -38.23
N THR A 2 7.34 5.26 -37.54
CA THR A 2 7.42 5.91 -36.23
C THR A 2 7.87 4.86 -35.21
N ASN A 3 9.11 4.99 -34.73
CA ASN A 3 9.61 4.22 -33.59
C ASN A 3 8.82 4.65 -32.34
N SER A 4 7.67 4.02 -32.09
CA SER A 4 7.02 4.07 -30.78
C SER A 4 7.89 3.30 -29.80
N LYS A 5 8.98 3.92 -29.31
CA LYS A 5 9.56 3.50 -28.04
C LYS A 5 8.44 3.62 -27.02
N LYS A 6 7.91 2.48 -26.57
CA LYS A 6 7.10 2.44 -25.35
C LYS A 6 8.01 2.94 -24.24
N GLU A 7 7.94 4.23 -23.94
CA GLU A 7 8.48 4.74 -22.69
C GLU A 7 7.73 4.01 -21.60
N PHE A 8 8.42 3.08 -20.93
CA PHE A 8 7.86 2.43 -19.77
C PHE A 8 7.56 3.53 -18.74
N PRO A 9 6.32 3.62 -18.22
CA PRO A 9 5.96 4.65 -17.26
C PRO A 9 6.76 4.54 -15.95
N LEU A 10 7.42 3.40 -15.72
CA LEU A 10 8.28 3.16 -14.58
C LEU A 10 9.74 3.10 -15.02
N THR A 11 10.52 4.12 -14.66
CA THR A 11 11.98 4.11 -14.75
C THR A 11 12.59 3.31 -13.60
N LYS A 12 13.88 2.96 -13.71
CA LYS A 12 14.60 2.22 -12.66
C LYS A 12 14.55 2.94 -11.30
N SER A 13 14.55 4.27 -11.32
CA SER A 13 14.45 5.10 -10.12
C SER A 13 13.06 5.01 -9.47
N ASN A 14 12.00 5.09 -10.29
CA ASN A 14 10.62 4.97 -9.82
C ASN A 14 10.27 3.57 -9.33
N TYR A 15 10.92 2.53 -9.88
CA TYR A 15 10.70 1.15 -9.47
C TYR A 15 11.02 0.92 -7.98
N LYS A 16 12.04 1.61 -7.44
CA LYS A 16 12.36 1.54 -6.00
C LYS A 16 11.24 2.14 -5.14
N LEU A 17 10.66 3.27 -5.57
CA LEU A 17 9.53 3.92 -4.89
C LEU A 17 8.26 3.06 -4.94
N LEU A 18 8.03 2.39 -6.06
CA LEU A 18 6.93 1.44 -6.23
C LEU A 18 7.04 0.27 -5.24
N ILE A 19 8.22 -0.37 -5.17
CA ILE A 19 8.46 -1.46 -4.21
C ILE A 19 8.27 -0.97 -2.77
N ALA A 20 8.81 0.21 -2.43
CA ALA A 20 8.62 0.78 -1.09
C ALA A 20 7.13 0.96 -0.77
N GLY A 21 6.33 1.49 -1.70
CA GLY A 21 4.88 1.62 -1.55
C GLY A 21 4.18 0.28 -1.34
N ILE A 22 4.56 -0.75 -2.09
CA ILE A 22 4.02 -2.12 -1.94
C ILE A 22 4.33 -2.67 -0.54
N VAL A 23 5.57 -2.51 -0.05
CA VAL A 23 5.97 -2.96 1.30
C VAL A 23 5.12 -2.27 2.37
N VAL A 24 4.86 -0.96 2.21
CA VAL A 24 4.01 -0.19 3.13
C VAL A 24 2.56 -0.70 3.11
N ILE A 25 1.99 -0.99 1.93
CA ILE A 25 0.65 -1.58 1.80
C ILE A 25 0.57 -2.94 2.51
N VAL A 26 1.57 -3.81 2.30
CA VAL A 26 1.65 -5.12 2.95
C VAL A 26 1.70 -4.97 4.47
N MET A 27 2.52 -4.05 4.99
CA MET A 27 2.54 -3.75 6.43
C MET A 27 1.19 -3.26 6.94
N GLY A 28 0.48 -2.41 6.19
CA GLY A 28 -0.87 -1.96 6.53
C GLY A 28 -1.85 -3.13 6.68
N TYR A 29 -1.87 -4.06 5.73
CA TYR A 29 -2.71 -5.27 5.83
C TYR A 29 -2.31 -6.19 6.99
N ILE A 30 -1.01 -6.36 7.25
CA ILE A 30 -0.54 -7.13 8.41
C ILE A 30 -1.03 -6.49 9.71
N LEU A 31 -1.00 -5.15 9.83
CA LEU A 31 -1.50 -4.46 11.02
C LEU A 31 -3.02 -4.59 11.21
N MET A 32 -3.79 -4.73 10.13
CA MET A 32 -5.23 -5.01 10.17
C MET A 32 -5.53 -6.45 10.60
N SER A 33 -4.59 -7.39 10.41
CA SER A 33 -4.81 -8.80 10.75
C SER A 33 -5.01 -9.04 12.26
N GLY A 34 -5.80 -10.05 12.59
CA GLY A 34 -6.09 -10.50 13.96
C GLY A 34 -7.47 -10.09 14.49
N GLY A 35 -7.73 -10.36 15.78
CA GLY A 35 -8.94 -9.99 16.56
C GLY A 35 -10.27 -10.37 15.94
N GLY A 36 -10.24 -11.43 15.13
CA GLY A 36 -11.39 -12.30 14.98
C GLY A 36 -11.68 -13.02 16.30
N THR A 37 -12.87 -13.59 16.38
CA THR A 37 -13.29 -14.48 17.45
C THR A 37 -13.38 -15.89 16.87
N ASP A 38 -12.91 -16.90 17.59
CA ASP A 38 -13.08 -18.30 17.19
C ASP A 38 -14.54 -18.75 17.38
N ASN A 39 -15.30 -18.05 18.23
CA ASN A 39 -16.70 -18.32 18.52
C ASN A 39 -17.59 -17.19 17.97
N PRO A 40 -18.43 -17.42 16.95
CA PRO A 40 -19.26 -16.38 16.31
C PRO A 40 -20.30 -15.74 17.26
N ASN A 41 -20.58 -16.39 18.40
CA ASN A 41 -21.49 -15.90 19.42
C ASN A 41 -20.81 -15.03 20.50
N GLN A 42 -19.50 -14.82 20.41
CA GLN A 42 -18.75 -13.93 21.32
C GLN A 42 -18.13 -12.77 20.56
N PHE A 43 -18.52 -11.55 20.93
CA PHE A 43 -17.96 -10.34 20.36
C PHE A 43 -16.56 -10.06 20.94
N ASN A 44 -15.53 -9.96 20.08
CA ASN A 44 -14.17 -9.58 20.48
C ASN A 44 -13.97 -8.06 20.28
N PRO A 45 -13.85 -7.25 21.36
CA PRO A 45 -13.67 -5.80 21.26
C PRO A 45 -12.33 -5.38 20.63
N GLU A 46 -11.33 -6.28 20.54
CA GLU A 46 -10.05 -5.98 19.90
C GLU A 46 -10.16 -5.66 18.40
N ILE A 47 -11.28 -6.07 17.78
CA ILE A 47 -11.59 -5.70 16.40
C ILE A 47 -11.66 -4.18 16.23
N PHE A 48 -12.06 -3.46 17.29
CA PHE A 48 -12.14 -2.00 17.32
C PHE A 48 -10.89 -1.33 17.89
N SER A 49 -9.75 -2.02 17.90
CA SER A 49 -8.50 -1.40 18.32
C SER A 49 -8.12 -0.23 17.42
N PHE A 50 -7.65 0.86 18.04
CA PHE A 50 -7.16 2.06 17.33
C PHE A 50 -6.13 1.72 16.23
N ARG A 51 -5.28 0.72 16.50
CA ARG A 51 -4.30 0.20 15.55
C ARG A 51 -4.93 -0.24 14.23
N ARG A 52 -6.12 -0.84 14.27
CA ARG A 52 -6.75 -1.47 13.10
C ARG A 52 -7.77 -0.59 12.40
N ILE A 53 -8.52 0.23 13.15
CA ILE A 53 -9.47 1.16 12.54
C ILE A 53 -8.76 2.41 12.00
N THR A 54 -7.71 2.89 12.68
CA THR A 54 -7.11 4.18 12.37
C THR A 54 -5.70 4.04 11.81
N LEU A 55 -4.79 3.41 12.56
CA LEU A 55 -3.38 3.38 12.17
C LEU A 55 -3.15 2.56 10.89
N ALA A 56 -3.74 1.38 10.80
CA ALA A 56 -3.53 0.49 9.66
C ALA A 56 -4.13 1.05 8.35
N PRO A 57 -5.36 1.61 8.32
CA PRO A 57 -5.89 2.27 7.12
C PRO A 57 -5.09 3.51 6.73
N LEU A 58 -4.57 4.27 7.69
CA LEU A 58 -3.70 5.41 7.40
C LEU A 58 -2.39 4.97 6.71
N ILE A 59 -1.78 3.89 7.18
CA ILE A 59 -0.58 3.31 6.55
C ILE A 59 -0.90 2.80 5.14
N LEU A 60 -2.05 2.16 4.95
CA LEU A 60 -2.54 1.74 3.64
C LEU A 60 -2.69 2.91 2.67
N LEU A 61 -3.33 4.01 3.11
CA LEU A 61 -3.46 5.23 2.31
C LEU A 61 -2.10 5.83 1.96
N ALA A 62 -1.16 5.87 2.89
CA ALA A 62 0.20 6.34 2.63
C ALA A 62 0.91 5.45 1.58
N GLY A 63 0.73 4.13 1.68
CA GLY A 63 1.26 3.17 0.71
C GLY A 63 0.68 3.36 -0.70
N TYR A 64 -0.65 3.51 -0.83
CA TYR A 64 -1.28 3.83 -2.11
C TYR A 64 -0.84 5.19 -2.66
N GLY A 65 -0.69 6.19 -1.80
CA GLY A 65 -0.15 7.50 -2.19
C GLY A 65 1.28 7.40 -2.74
N LEU A 66 2.13 6.59 -2.11
CA LEU A 66 3.50 6.32 -2.56
C LEU A 66 3.53 5.61 -3.92
N VAL A 67 2.68 4.60 -4.13
CA VAL A 67 2.56 3.90 -5.42
C VAL A 67 2.05 4.85 -6.50
N GLY A 68 1.00 5.62 -6.21
CA GLY A 68 0.47 6.63 -7.13
C GLY A 68 1.53 7.66 -7.52
N TYR A 69 2.26 8.17 -6.53
CA TYR A 69 3.38 9.09 -6.76
C TYR A 69 4.49 8.44 -7.59
N ALA A 70 4.86 7.19 -7.31
CA ALA A 70 5.89 6.47 -8.06
C ALA A 70 5.53 6.29 -9.55
N ILE A 71 4.24 6.09 -9.86
CA ILE A 71 3.74 5.98 -11.24
C ILE A 71 3.70 7.34 -11.92
N MET A 72 3.24 8.38 -11.20
CA MET A 72 3.08 9.74 -11.75
C MET A 72 4.41 10.51 -11.87
N LYS A 73 5.42 10.13 -11.09
CA LYS A 73 6.71 10.82 -11.07
C LYS A 73 7.38 10.70 -12.44
N LYS A 74 7.27 11.73 -13.26
CA LYS A 74 7.98 11.79 -14.54
C LYS A 74 9.47 11.90 -14.26
N THR A 75 10.21 10.81 -14.42
CA THR A 75 11.67 10.82 -14.32
C THR A 75 12.21 11.44 -15.61
N GLY A 76 12.65 12.69 -15.54
CA GLY A 76 13.55 13.25 -16.55
C GLY A 76 14.95 12.73 -16.30
N GLU A 77 15.21 11.49 -16.70
CA GLU A 77 16.56 10.97 -16.91
C GLU A 77 16.90 11.05 -18.39
#